data_AF-A0A7V4PS30-F1
#
_entry.id   AF-A0A7V4PS30-F1
#
_cell.length_a   1.000
_cell.length_b   1.000
_cell.length_c   1.000
_cell.angle_alpha   90.00
_cell.angle_beta   90.00
_cell.angle_gamma   90.00
#
_symmetry.space_group_name_H-M   'P 1'
#
loop_
_entity.id
_entity.type
_entity.pdbx_description
1 polymer ?
#
loop_
_entity_poly.entity_id
_entity_poly.type
_entity_poly.pdbx_seq_one_letter_code
_entity_poly.pdbx_strand_id
1 'polypeptide(L)'
;VFLAGKSMLKGLIATLFGIWLASVGTDIFTAESRFTFGMMELLDGIDFIVVSIGVFAVAEVLINLESQGGAELFKVPQGLRNLLPSLRDLKDSRFAFVNGSVVGFFIGVLPGAGSTIASFLSYGVEKAFSRHPEKFGTGAVEGVAAPEAANNSETGGALVPLLTLGIPGSATTAMLLAALILWGLKPGLS
;
A
#
# COMPACT_ATOMS: atom_id res chain seq x y z
N VAL A 1 5.18 7.00 -13.17
CA VAL A 1 3.86 6.53 -13.67
C VAL A 1 3.08 5.73 -12.60
N PHE A 2 3.70 5.31 -11.50
CA PHE A 2 3.14 4.26 -10.64
C PHE A 2 1.96 4.67 -9.71
N LEU A 3 1.83 5.94 -9.31
CA LEU A 3 0.72 6.41 -8.47
C LEU A 3 -0.45 7.03 -9.27
N ALA A 4 -0.20 7.55 -10.46
CA ALA A 4 -1.20 8.26 -11.26
C ALA A 4 -1.75 7.46 -12.46
N GLY A 5 -1.40 6.18 -12.57
CA GLY A 5 -1.79 5.33 -13.68
C GLY A 5 -1.37 5.91 -15.04
N LYS A 6 -2.22 5.77 -16.07
CA LYS A 6 -1.94 6.26 -17.44
C LYS A 6 -1.93 7.80 -17.56
N SER A 7 -2.49 8.53 -16.59
CA SER A 7 -2.63 10.00 -16.68
C SER A 7 -2.23 10.68 -15.38
N MET A 8 -1.06 11.33 -15.40
CA MET A 8 -0.53 12.10 -14.26
C MET A 8 -1.53 13.15 -13.76
N LEU A 9 -2.22 13.82 -14.69
CA LEU A 9 -3.20 14.86 -14.37
C LEU A 9 -4.38 14.29 -13.57
N LYS A 10 -4.91 13.12 -13.95
CA LYS A 10 -6.00 12.48 -13.20
C LYS A 10 -5.57 12.10 -11.79
N GLY A 11 -4.35 11.56 -11.65
CA GLY A 11 -3.79 11.26 -10.33
C GLY A 11 -3.67 12.49 -9.44
N LEU A 12 -3.14 13.60 -9.98
CA LEU A 12 -3.01 14.84 -9.21
C LEU A 12 -4.37 15.40 -8.78
N ILE A 13 -5.36 15.39 -9.66
CA ILE A 13 -6.73 15.83 -9.34
C ILE A 13 -7.33 14.95 -8.21
N ALA A 14 -7.17 13.63 -8.30
CA ALA A 14 -7.64 12.71 -7.26
C ALA A 14 -6.94 12.94 -5.91
N THR A 15 -5.63 13.20 -5.92
CA THR A 15 -4.88 13.53 -4.69
C THR A 15 -5.36 14.84 -4.08
N LEU A 16 -5.51 15.90 -4.86
CA LEU A 16 -6.00 17.19 -4.37
C LEU A 16 -7.42 17.05 -3.81
N PHE A 17 -8.27 16.26 -4.46
CA PHE A 17 -9.61 15.96 -3.97
C PHE A 17 -9.58 15.21 -2.63
N GLY A 18 -8.72 14.20 -2.47
CA GLY A 18 -8.54 13.50 -1.21
C GLY A 18 -8.03 14.40 -0.08
N ILE A 19 -7.07 15.28 -0.36
CA ILE A 19 -6.57 16.28 0.61
C ILE A 19 -7.68 17.24 1.01
N TRP A 20 -8.49 17.70 0.06
CA TRP A 20 -9.63 18.57 0.33
C TRP A 20 -10.65 17.90 1.26
N LEU A 21 -11.02 16.64 1.00
CA LEU A 21 -11.90 15.87 1.89
C LEU A 21 -11.30 15.67 3.29
N ALA A 22 -10.01 15.39 3.39
CA ALA A 22 -9.31 15.25 4.67
C ALA A 22 -9.20 16.57 5.45
N SER A 23 -9.43 17.72 4.79
CA SER A 23 -9.40 19.04 5.41
C SER A 23 -10.75 19.46 6.03
N VAL A 24 -11.79 18.64 5.87
CA VAL A 24 -13.12 18.87 6.45
C VAL A 24 -13.08 18.53 7.94
N GLY A 25 -13.51 19.46 8.80
CA GLY A 25 -13.55 19.27 10.24
C GLY A 25 -12.94 20.42 11.03
N THR A 26 -12.76 20.20 12.33
CA THR A 26 -12.15 21.18 13.23
C THR A 26 -10.63 21.09 13.15
N ASP A 27 -9.96 22.21 12.88
CA ASP A 27 -8.51 22.27 12.90
C ASP A 27 -7.98 22.14 14.33
N ILE A 28 -7.09 21.17 14.58
CA ILE A 28 -6.58 20.87 15.92
C ILE A 28 -5.68 21.97 16.51
N PHE A 29 -5.14 22.86 15.69
CA PHE A 29 -4.24 23.93 16.13
C PHE A 29 -5.00 25.23 16.36
N THR A 30 -5.92 25.58 15.46
CA THR A 30 -6.64 26.86 15.50
C THR A 30 -8.04 26.75 16.11
N ALA A 31 -8.55 25.53 16.32
CA ALA A 31 -9.93 25.24 16.75
C ALA A 31 -11.01 25.84 15.81
N GLU A 32 -10.64 26.20 14.59
CA GLU A 32 -11.53 26.76 13.59
C GLU A 32 -12.18 25.64 12.78
N SER A 33 -13.48 25.79 12.50
CA SER A 33 -14.21 24.85 11.66
C SER A 33 -13.90 25.09 10.18
N ARG A 34 -13.45 24.04 9.47
CA ARG A 34 -13.17 24.09 8.02
C ARG A 34 -14.16 23.23 7.25
N PHE A 35 -14.83 23.83 6.28
CA PHE A 35 -15.75 23.14 5.35
C PHE A 35 -16.85 22.32 6.04
N THR A 36 -17.27 22.69 7.25
CA THR A 36 -18.36 22.03 7.99
C THR A 36 -19.74 22.55 7.59
N PHE A 37 -19.80 23.71 6.91
CA PHE A 37 -21.03 24.33 6.39
C PHE A 37 -22.17 24.46 7.42
N GLY A 38 -21.85 24.52 8.72
CA GLY A 38 -22.83 24.60 9.81
C GLY A 38 -23.44 23.26 10.25
N MET A 39 -23.00 22.13 9.69
CA MET A 39 -23.40 20.80 10.13
C MET A 39 -22.48 20.33 11.27
N MET A 40 -23.07 19.91 12.40
CA MET A 40 -22.31 19.44 13.56
C MET A 40 -21.62 18.11 13.28
N GLU A 41 -22.22 17.27 12.44
CA GLU A 41 -21.70 15.95 12.05
C GLU A 41 -20.36 16.04 11.32
N LEU A 42 -20.06 17.19 10.68
CA LEU A 42 -18.80 17.42 9.99
C LEU A 42 -17.70 17.97 10.90
N LEU A 43 -17.98 18.31 12.16
CA LEU A 43 -16.97 18.84 13.09
C LEU A 43 -15.86 17.82 13.39
N ASP A 44 -16.24 16.55 13.48
CA ASP A 44 -15.33 15.40 13.66
C ASP A 44 -14.63 15.01 12.35
N GLY A 45 -14.93 15.71 11.25
CA GLY A 45 -14.47 15.41 9.91
C GLY A 45 -15.26 14.27 9.26
N ILE A 46 -14.73 13.73 8.17
CA ILE A 46 -15.36 12.63 7.44
C ILE A 46 -14.63 11.33 7.78
N ASP A 47 -15.37 10.35 8.29
CA ASP A 47 -14.83 9.03 8.63
C ASP A 47 -14.20 8.37 7.38
N PHE A 48 -12.93 7.98 7.52
CA PHE A 48 -12.17 7.31 6.47
C PHE A 48 -12.85 6.03 5.95
N ILE A 49 -13.48 5.25 6.84
CA ILE A 49 -14.20 4.02 6.48
C ILE A 49 -15.38 4.37 5.58
N VAL A 50 -16.15 5.41 5.93
CA VAL A 50 -17.31 5.85 5.15
C VAL A 50 -16.89 6.33 3.76
N VAL A 51 -15.84 7.15 3.67
CA VAL A 51 -15.30 7.61 2.38
C VAL A 51 -14.81 6.43 1.54
N SER A 52 -14.04 5.52 2.15
CA SER A 52 -13.49 4.37 1.46
C SER A 52 -14.58 3.49 0.86
N ILE A 53 -15.59 3.13 1.65
CA ILE A 53 -16.73 2.33 1.19
C ILE A 53 -17.47 3.05 0.05
N GLY A 54 -17.73 4.35 0.18
CA GLY A 54 -18.42 5.13 -0.84
C GLY A 54 -17.65 5.19 -2.18
N VAL A 55 -16.34 5.45 -2.13
CA VAL A 55 -15.49 5.50 -3.32
C VAL A 55 -15.41 4.13 -4.00
N PHE A 56 -15.23 3.05 -3.24
CA PHE A 56 -15.22 1.70 -3.80
C PHE A 56 -16.57 1.31 -4.41
N ALA A 57 -17.68 1.63 -3.75
CA ALA A 57 -19.02 1.34 -4.28
C ALA A 57 -19.27 2.07 -5.61
N VAL A 58 -18.92 3.36 -5.68
CA VAL A 58 -19.05 4.13 -6.94
C VAL A 58 -18.12 3.57 -8.03
N ALA A 59 -16.88 3.23 -7.69
CA ALA A 59 -15.95 2.63 -8.64
C ALA A 59 -16.48 1.30 -9.20
N GLU A 60 -17.02 0.44 -8.34
CA GLU A 60 -17.60 -0.84 -8.73
C GLU A 60 -18.79 -0.65 -9.67
N VAL A 61 -19.69 0.31 -9.39
CA VAL A 61 -20.81 0.63 -10.29
C VAL A 61 -20.32 1.12 -11.65
N LEU A 62 -19.32 2.01 -11.68
CA LEU A 62 -18.75 2.52 -12.93
C LEU A 62 -18.09 1.40 -13.75
N ILE A 63 -17.33 0.50 -13.11
CA ILE A 63 -16.72 -0.66 -13.75
C ILE A 63 -17.80 -1.60 -14.31
N ASN A 64 -18.85 -1.86 -13.53
CA ASN A 64 -19.96 -2.73 -13.98
C ASN A 64 -20.68 -2.15 -15.20
N LEU A 65 -20.89 -0.82 -15.24
CA LEU A 65 -21.47 -0.13 -16.40
C LEU A 65 -20.56 -0.18 -17.64
N GLU A 66 -19.24 -0.07 -17.46
CA GLU A 66 -18.25 -0.21 -18.54
C GLU A 66 -18.18 -1.66 -19.06
N SER A 67 -18.37 -2.65 -18.19
CA SER A 67 -18.26 -4.09 -18.51
C SER A 67 -19.47 -4.72 -19.22
N GLN A 68 -20.46 -3.92 -19.68
CA GLN A 68 -21.60 -4.44 -20.46
C GLN A 68 -21.18 -5.10 -21.79
N GLY A 69 -19.90 -5.05 -22.17
CA GLY A 69 -19.28 -5.92 -23.16
C GLY A 69 -18.64 -7.17 -22.54
N GLY A 70 -19.44 -8.10 -22.00
CA GLY A 70 -19.04 -9.46 -21.66
C GLY A 70 -17.83 -9.58 -20.72
N ALA A 71 -18.07 -9.50 -19.42
CA ALA A 71 -17.09 -9.95 -18.44
C ALA A 71 -16.77 -11.44 -18.70
N GLU A 72 -15.59 -11.73 -19.26
CA GLU A 72 -15.02 -13.07 -19.16
C GLU A 72 -14.84 -13.34 -17.67
N LEU A 73 -15.77 -14.12 -17.10
CA LEU A 73 -15.61 -14.70 -15.78
C LEU A 73 -14.22 -15.33 -15.74
N PHE A 74 -13.32 -14.75 -14.95
CA PHE A 74 -11.98 -15.30 -14.71
C PHE A 74 -12.17 -16.77 -14.39
N LYS A 75 -11.72 -17.66 -15.28
CA LYS A 75 -11.80 -19.11 -15.05
C LYS A 75 -10.94 -19.40 -13.84
N VAL A 76 -11.58 -19.55 -12.67
CA VAL A 76 -10.90 -19.94 -11.44
C VAL A 76 -10.21 -21.29 -11.73
N PRO A 77 -8.87 -21.37 -11.65
CA PRO A 77 -8.16 -22.60 -11.94
C PRO A 77 -8.67 -23.70 -11.02
N GLN A 78 -9.14 -24.80 -11.60
CA GLN A 78 -9.54 -25.96 -10.81
C GLN A 78 -8.28 -26.62 -10.22
N GLY A 79 -8.20 -26.67 -8.89
CA GLY A 79 -7.18 -27.40 -8.13
C GLY A 79 -6.09 -26.54 -7.47
N LEU A 80 -5.80 -26.84 -6.20
CA LEU A 80 -4.81 -26.16 -5.35
C LEU A 80 -3.40 -26.06 -5.98
N ARG A 81 -3.06 -27.04 -6.83
CA ARG A 81 -1.77 -27.14 -7.52
C ARG A 81 -1.57 -26.06 -8.59
N ASN A 82 -2.65 -25.50 -9.14
CA ASN A 82 -2.61 -24.40 -10.11
C ASN A 82 -2.56 -23.02 -9.43
N LEU A 83 -2.69 -22.96 -8.10
CA LEU A 83 -2.55 -21.73 -7.31
C LEU A 83 -1.11 -21.51 -6.83
N LEU A 84 -0.30 -22.58 -6.76
CA LEU A 84 1.08 -22.50 -6.32
C LEU A 84 2.00 -22.20 -7.51
N PRO A 85 3.00 -21.31 -7.33
CA PRO A 85 4.00 -21.08 -8.37
C PRO A 85 4.78 -22.36 -8.67
N SER A 86 5.09 -22.58 -9.94
CA SER A 86 5.92 -23.72 -10.35
C SER A 86 7.38 -23.51 -9.91
N LEU A 87 8.16 -24.60 -9.87
CA LEU A 87 9.61 -24.50 -9.59
C LEU A 87 10.33 -23.62 -10.61
N ARG A 88 9.81 -23.54 -11.84
CA ARG A 88 10.34 -22.65 -12.87
C ARG A 88 10.04 -21.19 -12.53
N ASP A 89 8.80 -20.90 -12.14
CA ASP A 89 8.39 -19.55 -11.70
C ASP A 89 9.26 -19.09 -10.52
N LEU A 90 9.51 -19.97 -9.56
CA LEU A 90 10.37 -19.66 -8.41
C LEU A 90 11.82 -19.37 -8.83
N LYS A 91 12.36 -20.13 -9.79
CA LYS A 91 13.71 -19.91 -10.32
C LYS A 91 13.81 -18.62 -11.12
N ASP A 92 12.81 -18.33 -11.94
CA ASP A 92 12.77 -17.15 -12.80
C ASP A 92 12.57 -15.87 -11.94
N SER A 93 11.83 -15.98 -10.83
CA SER A 93 11.56 -14.88 -9.89
C SER A 93 12.61 -14.66 -8.81
N ARG A 94 13.65 -15.50 -8.72
CA ARG A 94 14.60 -15.46 -7.59
C ARG A 94 15.28 -14.10 -7.41
N PHE A 95 15.57 -13.40 -8.53
CA PHE A 95 16.20 -12.09 -8.49
C PHE A 95 15.19 -11.01 -8.09
N ALA A 96 13.98 -11.07 -8.64
CA ALA A 96 12.86 -10.22 -8.24
C ALA A 96 12.59 -10.33 -6.73
N PHE A 97 12.64 -11.53 -6.17
CA PHE A 97 12.48 -11.76 -4.73
C PHE A 97 13.58 -11.08 -3.91
N VAL A 98 14.85 -11.22 -4.31
CA VAL A 98 15.98 -10.58 -3.60
C VAL A 98 15.92 -9.06 -3.74
N ASN A 99 15.71 -8.55 -4.96
CA ASN A 99 15.59 -7.12 -5.22
C ASN A 99 14.44 -6.51 -4.40
N GLY A 100 13.27 -7.15 -4.44
CA GLY A 100 12.12 -6.73 -3.66
C GLY A 100 12.39 -6.76 -2.17
N SER A 101 13.06 -7.81 -1.67
CA SER A 101 13.44 -7.90 -0.24
C SER A 101 14.37 -6.77 0.18
N VAL A 102 15.34 -6.41 -0.66
CA VAL A 102 16.27 -5.30 -0.38
C VAL A 102 15.51 -3.98 -0.37
N VAL A 103 14.70 -3.71 -1.39
CA VAL A 103 13.91 -2.48 -1.48
C VAL A 103 12.96 -2.37 -0.28
N GLY A 104 12.23 -3.44 0.05
CA GLY A 104 11.29 -3.46 1.16
C GLY A 104 11.98 -3.24 2.50
N PHE A 105 13.10 -3.91 2.77
CA PHE A 105 13.86 -3.71 4.00
C PHE A 105 14.28 -2.24 4.18
N PHE A 106 14.90 -1.61 3.18
CA PHE A 106 15.34 -0.22 3.29
C PHE A 106 14.18 0.77 3.44
N ILE A 107 13.06 0.52 2.75
CA ILE A 107 11.85 1.31 2.93
C ILE A 107 11.25 1.11 4.32
N GLY A 108 11.26 -0.10 4.87
CA GLY A 108 10.77 -0.39 6.23
C GLY A 108 11.63 0.26 7.32
N VAL A 109 12.93 0.40 7.09
CA VAL A 109 13.80 1.15 8.01
C VAL A 109 13.41 2.63 8.08
N LEU A 110 12.81 3.19 7.02
CA LEU A 110 12.33 4.57 6.99
C LEU A 110 10.97 4.69 7.71
N PRO A 111 10.89 5.44 8.83
CA PRO A 111 9.62 5.63 9.52
C PRO A 111 8.59 6.31 8.61
N GLY A 112 7.36 5.77 8.58
CA GLY A 112 6.24 6.38 7.87
C GLY A 112 6.19 6.14 6.35
N ALA A 113 7.12 5.38 5.76
CA ALA A 113 7.08 5.08 4.33
C ALA A 113 6.03 3.98 3.98
N GLY A 114 5.90 2.96 4.84
CA GLY A 114 4.85 1.95 4.76
C GLY A 114 4.97 0.95 3.60
N SER A 115 4.26 -0.17 3.74
CA SER A 115 4.35 -1.32 2.84
C SER A 115 3.85 -1.05 1.42
N THR A 116 2.82 -0.20 1.25
CA THR A 116 2.28 0.15 -0.07
C THR A 116 3.32 0.86 -0.94
N ILE A 117 4.07 1.81 -0.38
CA ILE A 117 5.13 2.51 -1.11
C ILE A 117 6.27 1.54 -1.44
N ALA A 118 6.64 0.66 -0.50
CA ALA A 118 7.65 -0.37 -0.71
C ALA A 118 7.31 -1.26 -1.91
N SER A 119 6.07 -1.77 -1.97
CA SER A 119 5.58 -2.63 -3.05
C SER A 119 5.58 -1.93 -4.41
N PHE A 120 5.11 -0.68 -4.47
CA PHE A 120 5.10 0.09 -5.73
C PHE A 120 6.49 0.46 -6.21
N LEU A 121 7.38 0.85 -5.29
CA LEU A 121 8.76 1.17 -5.64
C LEU A 121 9.49 -0.09 -6.12
N SER A 122 9.32 -1.20 -5.42
CA SER A 122 9.88 -2.50 -5.79
C SER A 122 9.44 -2.93 -7.19
N TYR A 123 8.14 -2.80 -7.51
CA TYR A 123 7.66 -3.05 -8.88
C TYR A 123 8.38 -2.16 -9.90
N GLY A 124 8.45 -0.85 -9.63
CA GLY A 124 9.05 0.12 -10.54
C GLY A 124 10.53 -0.16 -10.79
N VAL A 125 11.28 -0.48 -9.74
CA VAL A 125 12.68 -0.89 -9.78
C VAL A 125 12.82 -2.17 -10.59
N GLU A 126 12.08 -3.22 -10.25
CA GLU A 126 12.17 -4.50 -10.95
C GLU A 126 11.81 -4.37 -12.44
N LYS A 127 10.78 -3.59 -12.77
CA LYS A 127 10.43 -3.29 -14.18
C LYS A 127 11.55 -2.56 -14.90
N ALA A 128 12.23 -1.61 -14.26
CA ALA A 128 13.32 -0.85 -14.87
C ALA A 128 14.58 -1.70 -15.11
N PHE A 129 14.86 -2.66 -14.24
CA PHE A 129 16.01 -3.57 -14.35
C PHE A 129 15.73 -4.85 -15.14
N SER A 130 14.46 -5.15 -15.41
CA SER A 130 14.10 -6.36 -16.15
C SER A 130 14.61 -6.30 -17.59
N ARG A 131 15.00 -7.48 -18.10
CA ARG A 131 15.28 -7.68 -19.53
C ARG A 131 14.02 -7.67 -20.39
N HIS A 132 12.85 -7.84 -19.76
CA HIS A 132 11.55 -7.94 -20.42
C HIS A 132 10.52 -6.98 -19.77
N PRO A 133 10.77 -5.66 -19.75
CA PRO A 133 9.87 -4.68 -19.13
C PRO A 133 8.46 -4.67 -19.77
N GLU A 134 8.33 -5.16 -21.00
CA GLU A 134 7.08 -5.30 -21.73
C GLU A 134 6.11 -6.34 -21.13
N LYS A 135 6.62 -7.32 -20.38
CA LYS A 135 5.79 -8.36 -19.74
C LYS A 135 5.16 -7.89 -18.41
N PHE A 136 5.60 -6.75 -17.89
CA PHE A 136 5.08 -6.19 -16.64
C PHE A 136 3.67 -5.64 -16.86
N GLY A 137 2.70 -6.23 -16.15
CA GLY A 137 1.27 -5.95 -16.30
C GLY A 137 0.51 -6.97 -17.16
N THR A 138 1.22 -7.94 -17.75
CA THR A 138 0.61 -9.04 -18.54
C THR A 138 0.66 -10.39 -17.82
N GLY A 139 0.91 -10.39 -16.50
CA GLY A 139 1.03 -11.60 -15.69
C GLY A 139 2.45 -12.15 -15.50
N ALA A 140 3.50 -11.34 -15.75
CA ALA A 140 4.87 -11.73 -15.39
C ALA A 140 5.02 -11.98 -13.89
N VAL A 141 5.63 -13.10 -13.51
CA VAL A 141 5.76 -13.53 -12.11
C VAL A 141 6.64 -12.56 -11.32
N GLU A 142 7.68 -12.02 -11.95
CA GLU A 142 8.59 -11.02 -11.39
C GLU A 142 7.84 -9.75 -10.96
N GLY A 143 6.77 -9.39 -11.69
CA GLY A 143 5.91 -8.25 -11.38
C GLY A 143 5.05 -8.42 -10.13
N VAL A 144 4.96 -9.64 -9.58
CA VAL A 144 4.28 -9.92 -8.30
C VAL A 144 5.30 -10.32 -7.23
N ALA A 145 6.30 -11.10 -7.60
CA ALA A 145 7.33 -11.58 -6.67
C ALA A 145 8.12 -10.44 -6.01
N ALA A 146 8.51 -9.40 -6.76
CA ALA A 146 9.24 -8.28 -6.18
C ALA A 146 8.38 -7.43 -5.22
N PRO A 147 7.13 -7.04 -5.56
CA PRO A 147 6.23 -6.37 -4.62
C PRO A 147 5.92 -7.19 -3.36
N GLU A 148 5.63 -8.49 -3.51
CA GLU A 148 5.32 -9.35 -2.36
C GLU A 148 6.54 -9.53 -1.43
N ALA A 149 7.72 -9.69 -2.01
CA ALA A 149 8.96 -9.73 -1.24
C ALA A 149 9.24 -8.39 -0.52
N ALA A 150 8.92 -7.26 -1.17
CA ALA A 150 9.07 -5.94 -0.55
C ALA A 150 8.08 -5.73 0.60
N ASN A 151 6.81 -6.08 0.42
CA ASN A 151 5.78 -6.04 1.46
C ASN A 151 6.22 -6.84 2.70
N ASN A 152 6.72 -8.06 2.49
CA ASN A 152 7.10 -8.93 3.60
C ASN A 152 8.41 -8.49 4.29
N SER A 153 9.39 -8.00 3.53
CA SER A 153 10.68 -7.53 4.09
C SER A 153 10.58 -6.16 4.76
N GLU A 154 9.64 -5.31 4.33
CA GLU A 154 9.33 -4.03 4.98
C GLU A 154 8.97 -4.23 6.45
N THR A 155 8.17 -5.26 6.74
CA THR A 155 7.82 -5.60 8.13
C THR A 155 9.06 -5.90 8.97
N GLY A 156 10.03 -6.62 8.42
CA GLY A 156 11.31 -6.87 9.10
C GLY A 156 12.17 -5.60 9.24
N GLY A 157 12.19 -4.74 8.22
CA GLY A 157 12.88 -3.45 8.25
C GLY A 157 12.32 -2.50 9.30
N ALA A 158 11.00 -2.45 9.45
CA ALA A 158 10.31 -1.59 10.41
C ALA A 158 10.59 -1.95 11.88
N LEU A 159 11.06 -3.18 12.14
CA LEU A 159 11.53 -3.58 13.47
C LEU A 159 12.85 -2.92 13.86
N VAL A 160 13.68 -2.50 12.90
CA VAL A 160 14.98 -1.88 13.18
C VAL A 160 14.81 -0.57 13.97
N PRO A 161 14.12 0.47 13.47
CA PRO A 161 13.92 1.71 14.24
C PRO A 161 13.07 1.49 15.49
N LEU A 162 12.13 0.55 15.47
CA LEU A 162 11.33 0.21 16.65
C LEU A 162 12.20 -0.36 17.78
N LEU A 163 13.06 -1.34 17.48
CA LEU A 163 13.88 -2.00 18.50
C LEU A 163 15.05 -1.14 18.96
N THR A 164 15.66 -0.39 18.04
CA THR A 164 16.87 0.40 18.30
C THR A 164 16.58 1.79 18.86
N LEU A 165 15.53 2.47 18.36
CA LEU A 165 15.22 3.85 18.71
C LEU A 165 13.89 3.99 19.48
N GLY A 166 13.08 2.93 19.57
CA GLY A 166 11.74 3.03 20.15
C GLY A 166 10.76 3.82 19.27
N ILE A 167 11.08 4.02 17.98
CA ILE A 167 10.28 4.84 17.06
C ILE A 167 9.49 3.89 16.14
N PRO A 168 8.16 3.79 16.28
CA PRO A 168 7.35 2.97 15.40
C PRO A 168 7.22 3.61 14.01
N GLY A 169 7.34 2.79 12.96
CA GLY A 169 7.19 3.24 11.56
C GLY A 169 5.76 3.14 11.02
N SER A 170 4.86 2.46 11.73
CA SER A 170 3.49 2.17 11.33
C SER A 170 2.58 1.94 12.55
N ALA A 171 1.25 1.94 12.35
CA ALA A 171 0.29 1.65 13.42
C ALA A 171 0.48 0.24 14.03
N THR A 172 0.79 -0.75 13.20
CA THR A 172 1.06 -2.13 13.65
C THR A 172 2.34 -2.22 14.49
N THR A 173 3.42 -1.53 14.09
CA THR A 173 4.65 -1.49 14.90
C THR A 173 4.46 -0.67 16.18
N ALA A 174 3.62 0.37 16.19
CA ALA A 174 3.26 1.08 17.42
C ALA A 174 2.53 0.18 18.43
N MET A 175 1.59 -0.65 17.98
CA MET A 175 0.94 -1.65 18.83
C MET A 175 1.95 -2.68 19.36
N LEU A 176 2.90 -3.13 18.53
CA LEU A 176 3.96 -4.02 18.96
C LEU A 176 4.85 -3.37 20.04
N LEU A 177 5.24 -2.10 19.88
CA LEU A 177 6.00 -1.36 20.88
C LEU A 177 5.23 -1.28 22.21
N ALA A 178 3.94 -0.98 22.17
CA ALA A 178 3.09 -0.98 23.38
C ALA A 178 3.07 -2.37 24.05
N ALA A 179 2.93 -3.45 23.29
CA ALA A 179 2.96 -4.81 23.81
C ALA A 179 4.32 -5.17 24.44
N LEU A 180 5.43 -4.76 23.82
CA LEU A 180 6.78 -4.98 24.36
C LEU A 180 6.98 -4.23 25.69
N ILE A 181 6.52 -2.97 25.78
CA ILE A 181 6.55 -2.18 27.02
C ILE A 181 5.73 -2.86 28.13
N LEU A 182 4.53 -3.36 27.82
CA LEU A 182 3.71 -4.11 28.77
C LEU A 182 4.40 -5.37 29.30
N TRP A 183 5.23 -6.01 28.48
CA TRP A 183 6.02 -7.20 28.85
C TRP A 183 7.34 -6.85 29.55
N GLY A 184 7.57 -5.57 29.88
CA GLY A 184 8.77 -5.12 30.58
C GLY A 184 10.00 -4.94 29.69
N LEU A 185 9.86 -5.07 28.37
CA LEU A 185 10.91 -4.72 27.42
C LEU A 185 10.86 -3.21 27.15
N LYS A 186 12.01 -2.55 27.15
CA LYS A 186 12.14 -1.14 26.72
C LYS A 186 12.97 -1.06 25.44
N PRO A 187 12.33 -1.19 24.26
CA PRO A 187 12.96 -0.87 22.99
C PRO A 187 13.37 0.60 22.93
N GLY A 188 14.54 0.89 22.37
CA GLY A 188 15.10 2.25 22.29
C GLY A 188 16.47 2.39 22.94
N LEU A 189 17.03 3.60 22.83
CA LEU A 189 18.26 3.95 23.54
C LEU A 189 17.96 3.96 25.05
N SER A 190 18.63 3.07 25.79
CA SER A 190 18.53 2.95 27.24
C SER A 190 18.93 4.23 27.95
#